data_AF-A0A8J7YVA9-F1
#
_entry.id   AF-A0A8J7YVA9-F1
#
_cell.length_a   1.000
_cell.length_b   1.000
_cell.length_c   1.000
_cell.angle_alpha   90.00
_cell.angle_beta   90.00
_cell.angle_gamma   90.00
#
_symmetry.space_group_name_H-M   'P 1'
#
loop_
_entity.id
_entity.type
_entity.pdbx_description
1 polymer ?
#
loop_
_entity_poly.entity_id
_entity_poly.type
_entity_poly.pdbx_seq_one_letter_code
_entity_poly.pdbx_strand_id
1 'polypeptide(L)'
;FINLNKNVGIYVYGSLLDITNNTILNNYMGIISYYSNLTINANTIRKNKNFDIYSVNWLLSYGDNNTCDKYDGWKDNSTDKGCVTKCRYPEDIFDVVEMLEYLSGEKGYGEIGVCVDANNDGFENLSDALEIITKIMREY
;
A
#
# COMPACT_ATOMS: atom_id res chain seq x y z
N PHE A 1 10.37 11.07 7.94
CA PHE A 1 10.65 10.14 6.82
C PHE A 1 11.19 8.85 7.41
N ILE A 2 10.54 7.72 7.13
CA ILE A 2 10.84 6.40 7.71
C ILE A 2 10.94 5.41 6.53
N ASN A 3 12.07 4.71 6.39
CA ASN A 3 12.33 3.88 5.21
C ASN A 3 13.23 2.68 5.54
N LEU A 4 13.04 1.56 4.83
CA LEU A 4 13.93 0.38 4.86
C LEU A 4 14.09 -0.29 6.24
N ASN A 5 13.07 -0.22 7.11
CA ASN A 5 13.09 -0.96 8.36
C ASN A 5 12.75 -2.43 8.12
N LYS A 6 13.56 -3.34 8.69
CA LYS A 6 13.33 -4.80 8.61
C LYS A 6 12.05 -5.26 9.31
N ASN A 7 11.48 -4.41 10.17
CA ASN A 7 10.25 -4.65 10.90
C ASN A 7 9.23 -3.55 10.55
N VAL A 8 8.90 -2.70 11.51
CA VAL A 8 7.77 -1.78 11.42
C VAL A 8 8.28 -0.35 11.22
N GLY A 9 7.60 0.44 10.41
CA GLY A 9 7.85 1.88 10.30
C GLY A 9 7.44 2.63 11.57
N ILE A 10 6.16 2.53 11.97
CA ILE A 10 5.64 3.07 13.23
C ILE A 10 4.86 1.98 13.96
N TYR A 11 5.22 1.74 15.22
CA TYR A 11 4.54 0.81 16.11
C TYR A 11 3.90 1.56 17.27
N VAL A 12 2.60 1.39 17.48
CA VAL A 12 1.84 2.03 18.57
C VAL A 12 1.09 0.99 19.39
N TYR A 13 1.17 1.11 20.72
CA TYR A 13 0.53 0.19 21.67
C TYR A 13 -0.13 0.96 22.81
N GLY A 14 -1.42 0.71 23.07
CA GLY A 14 -2.14 1.25 24.22
C GLY A 14 -2.14 2.79 24.34
N SER A 15 -2.07 3.51 23.22
CA SER A 15 -1.77 4.95 23.22
C SER A 15 -2.79 5.79 22.44
N LEU A 16 -2.71 7.11 22.64
CA LEU A 16 -3.38 8.13 21.84
C LEU A 16 -2.31 8.92 21.10
N LEU A 17 -2.33 8.92 19.77
CA LEU A 17 -1.29 9.56 18.97
C LEU A 17 -1.81 10.10 17.64
N ASP A 18 -1.33 11.28 17.28
CA ASP A 18 -1.53 11.86 15.94
C ASP A 18 -0.31 11.55 15.06
N ILE A 19 -0.54 10.81 13.98
CA ILE A 19 0.46 10.48 12.97
C ILE A 19 0.12 11.27 11.72
N THR A 20 0.84 12.37 11.48
CA THR A 20 0.52 13.28 10.38
C THR A 20 1.72 13.62 9.52
N ASN A 21 1.53 13.72 8.20
CA ASN A 21 2.55 14.19 7.25
C ASN A 21 3.85 13.36 7.24
N ASN A 22 3.73 12.04 7.41
CA ASN A 22 4.87 11.13 7.33
C ASN A 22 4.93 10.43 5.97
N THR A 23 6.15 10.20 5.50
CA THR A 23 6.43 9.29 4.38
C THR A 23 7.11 8.04 4.94
N ILE A 24 6.45 6.90 4.80
CA ILE A 24 6.78 5.59 5.37
C ILE A 24 6.85 4.56 4.22
N LEU A 25 8.06 4.18 3.82
CA LEU A 25 8.29 3.37 2.61
C LEU A 25 9.14 2.14 2.89
N ASN A 26 8.98 1.08 2.10
CA ASN A 26 9.90 -0.08 2.04
C ASN A 26 10.23 -0.71 3.41
N ASN A 27 9.30 -0.72 4.35
CA ASN A 27 9.45 -1.46 5.62
C ASN A 27 8.79 -2.84 5.49
N TYR A 28 9.00 -3.75 6.45
CA TYR A 28 8.20 -4.98 6.46
C TYR A 28 6.71 -4.68 6.70
N MET A 29 6.40 -3.76 7.61
CA MET A 29 5.07 -3.18 7.81
C MET A 29 5.17 -1.66 8.00
N GLY A 30 4.19 -0.90 7.53
CA GLY A 30 4.16 0.56 7.64
C GLY A 30 3.81 1.04 9.05
N ILE A 31 2.53 1.31 9.30
CA ILE A 31 1.98 1.66 10.62
C ILE A 31 1.28 0.44 11.20
N ILE A 32 1.64 0.08 12.44
CA ILE A 32 0.95 -0.92 13.23
C ILE A 32 0.41 -0.31 14.51
N SER A 33 -0.85 -0.60 14.80
CA SER A 33 -1.56 -0.18 16.02
C SER A 33 -2.14 -1.37 16.78
N TYR A 34 -1.90 -1.41 18.09
CA TYR A 34 -2.56 -2.33 19.02
C TYR A 34 -3.25 -1.53 20.13
N TYR A 35 -4.55 -1.74 20.33
CA TYR A 35 -5.33 -1.16 21.43
C TYR A 35 -5.15 0.37 21.57
N SER A 36 -5.00 1.08 20.45
CA SER A 36 -4.70 2.52 20.42
C SER A 36 -5.77 3.29 19.64
N ASN A 37 -6.01 4.55 19.99
CA ASN A 37 -6.78 5.46 19.15
C ASN A 37 -5.82 6.41 18.44
N LEU A 38 -5.78 6.33 17.12
CA LEU A 38 -4.87 7.10 16.29
C LEU A 38 -5.63 8.08 15.42
N THR A 39 -5.06 9.28 15.27
CA THR A 39 -5.41 10.18 14.17
C THR A 39 -4.35 10.03 13.09
N ILE A 40 -4.67 9.43 11.95
CA ILE A 40 -3.70 9.20 10.86
C ILE A 40 -4.08 10.09 9.69
N ASN A 41 -3.39 11.22 9.48
CA ASN A 41 -3.74 12.16 8.41
C ASN A 41 -2.58 12.48 7.48
N ALA A 42 -2.85 12.61 6.18
CA ALA A 42 -1.90 13.15 5.21
C ALA A 42 -0.56 12.39 5.14
N ASN A 43 -0.56 11.07 5.35
CA ASN A 43 0.66 10.26 5.27
C ASN A 43 0.79 9.56 3.91
N THR A 44 2.02 9.33 3.45
CA THR A 44 2.32 8.43 2.32
C THR A 44 2.95 7.15 2.86
N ILE A 45 2.19 6.06 2.89
CA ILE A 45 2.55 4.80 3.52
C ILE A 45 2.38 3.71 2.46
N ARG A 46 3.45 3.31 1.79
CA ARG A 46 3.35 2.41 0.62
C ARG A 46 4.61 1.59 0.43
N LYS A 47 4.54 0.58 -0.44
CA LYS A 47 5.67 -0.33 -0.72
C LYS A 47 6.17 -1.04 0.54
N ASN A 48 5.35 -1.17 1.57
CA ASN A 48 5.71 -2.02 2.70
C ASN A 48 5.43 -3.48 2.30
N LYS A 49 6.23 -4.41 2.82
CA LYS A 49 6.19 -5.81 2.36
C LYS A 49 4.83 -6.46 2.64
N ASN A 50 4.29 -6.28 3.84
CA ASN A 50 3.04 -6.91 4.27
C ASN A 50 1.86 -5.93 4.27
N PHE A 51 1.78 -5.05 5.27
CA PHE A 51 0.73 -4.03 5.38
C PHE A 51 1.34 -2.64 5.44
N ASP A 52 0.68 -1.68 4.81
CA ASP A 52 0.95 -0.26 4.99
C ASP A 52 0.33 0.24 6.29
N ILE A 53 -0.92 -0.13 6.55
CA ILE A 53 -1.64 0.28 7.75
C ILE A 53 -2.35 -0.95 8.30
N TYR A 54 -1.99 -1.34 9.52
CA TYR A 54 -2.50 -2.53 10.19
C TYR A 54 -2.91 -2.26 11.64
N SER A 55 -4.04 -2.82 12.06
CA SER A 55 -4.42 -2.85 13.46
C SER A 55 -5.28 -4.05 13.80
N VAL A 56 -4.98 -4.68 14.94
CA VAL A 56 -5.87 -5.71 15.49
C VAL A 56 -7.24 -5.14 15.86
N ASN A 57 -7.29 -3.87 16.26
CA ASN A 57 -8.54 -3.17 16.52
C ASN A 57 -8.39 -1.65 16.31
N TRP A 58 -9.10 -1.12 15.34
CA TRP A 58 -9.06 0.32 15.04
C TRP A 58 -9.61 1.19 16.19
N LEU A 59 -10.42 0.65 17.11
CA LEU A 59 -11.06 1.39 18.19
C LEU A 59 -11.73 2.67 17.66
N LEU A 60 -11.39 3.85 18.21
CA LEU A 60 -11.88 5.15 17.75
C LEU A 60 -10.86 5.84 16.81
N SER A 61 -9.95 5.08 16.20
CA SER A 61 -9.00 5.64 15.25
C SER A 61 -9.71 6.11 13.99
N TYR A 62 -9.27 7.24 13.46
CA TYR A 62 -9.79 7.81 12.23
C TYR A 62 -8.70 8.60 11.51
N GLY A 63 -8.97 8.97 10.28
CA GLY A 63 -8.00 9.72 9.52
C GLY A 63 -8.45 10.01 8.11
N ASP A 64 -7.64 10.78 7.41
CA ASP A 64 -7.97 11.25 6.08
C ASP A 64 -6.74 11.62 5.23
N ASN A 65 -6.92 11.64 3.91
CA ASN A 65 -5.91 12.05 2.93
C ASN A 65 -4.60 11.25 3.02
N ASN A 66 -4.66 9.97 3.40
CA ASN A 66 -3.50 9.09 3.37
C ASN A 66 -3.35 8.45 1.98
N THR A 67 -2.12 8.15 1.60
CA THR A 67 -1.80 7.35 0.41
C THR A 67 -1.24 6.01 0.86
N CYS A 68 -1.91 4.91 0.49
CA CYS A 68 -1.43 3.55 0.73
C CYS A 68 -1.98 2.56 -0.29
N ASP A 69 -1.39 1.37 -0.39
CA ASP A 69 -1.80 0.31 -1.28
C ASP A 69 -2.19 -0.98 -0.53
N LYS A 70 -1.58 -1.29 0.62
CA LYS A 70 -1.86 -2.51 1.44
C LYS A 70 -2.51 -2.17 2.79
N TYR A 71 -3.80 -1.84 2.81
CA TYR A 71 -4.53 -1.45 4.04
C TYR A 71 -5.38 -2.56 4.65
N ASP A 72 -5.17 -2.87 5.92
CA ASP A 72 -5.93 -3.89 6.68
C ASP A 72 -7.26 -3.35 7.20
N GLY A 73 -8.22 -3.17 6.29
CA GLY A 73 -9.55 -2.62 6.63
C GLY A 73 -9.55 -1.16 7.09
N TRP A 74 -8.39 -0.50 7.11
CA TRP A 74 -8.31 0.95 7.29
C TRP A 74 -9.09 1.65 6.19
N LYS A 75 -9.81 2.71 6.54
CA LYS A 75 -10.60 3.52 5.63
C LYS A 75 -10.45 4.99 6.02
N ASP A 76 -9.92 5.80 5.12
CA ASP A 76 -9.93 7.25 5.27
C ASP A 76 -11.39 7.74 5.28
N ASN A 77 -11.69 8.73 6.12
CA ASN A 77 -13.05 9.22 6.29
C ASN A 77 -13.62 9.83 5.00
N SER A 78 -12.78 10.39 4.12
CA SER A 78 -13.24 10.98 2.85
C SER A 78 -13.32 9.99 1.68
N THR A 79 -12.97 8.72 1.88
CA THR A 79 -12.97 7.72 0.81
C THR A 79 -14.03 6.65 1.09
N ASP A 80 -14.51 5.96 0.04
CA ASP A 80 -15.40 4.82 0.22
C ASP A 80 -14.65 3.49 0.40
N LYS A 81 -13.36 3.47 0.06
CA LYS A 81 -12.47 2.32 0.13
C LYS A 81 -11.09 2.78 0.58
N GLY A 82 -10.58 2.20 1.66
CA GLY A 82 -9.16 2.33 1.98
C GLY A 82 -8.67 3.75 2.22
N CYS A 83 -7.40 3.94 1.96
CA CYS A 83 -6.76 5.24 1.73
C CYS A 83 -6.77 5.55 0.22
N VAL A 84 -6.31 6.75 -0.15
CA VAL A 84 -6.12 7.10 -1.57
C VAL A 84 -5.05 6.19 -2.19
N THR A 85 -5.46 5.22 -3.01
CA THR A 85 -4.54 4.42 -3.82
C THR A 85 -4.11 5.25 -5.02
N LYS A 86 -2.80 5.54 -5.16
CA LYS A 86 -2.27 6.24 -6.34
C LYS A 86 -2.21 5.37 -7.59
N CYS A 87 -2.41 4.07 -7.45
CA CYS A 87 -2.43 3.11 -8.54
C CYS A 87 -3.69 2.24 -8.44
N ARG A 88 -4.16 1.74 -9.57
CA ARG A 88 -5.19 0.71 -9.66
C ARG A 88 -4.53 -0.66 -9.59
N TYR A 89 -5.18 -1.62 -8.95
CA TYR A 89 -4.70 -2.99 -9.02
C TYR A 89 -4.91 -3.54 -10.44
N PRO A 90 -3.95 -4.31 -10.97
CA PRO A 90 -4.08 -4.90 -12.30
C PRO A 90 -5.10 -6.04 -12.29
N GLU A 91 -6.06 -5.98 -13.20
CA GLU A 91 -7.21 -6.89 -13.32
C GLU A 91 -7.27 -7.60 -14.68
N ASP A 92 -6.71 -7.01 -15.75
CA ASP A 92 -6.76 -7.58 -17.10
C ASP A 92 -5.42 -7.57 -17.85
N ILE A 93 -5.45 -8.07 -19.09
CA ILE A 93 -4.23 -8.21 -19.91
C ILE A 93 -3.65 -6.85 -20.33
N PHE A 94 -4.46 -5.80 -20.43
CA PHE A 94 -3.97 -4.46 -20.74
C PHE A 94 -3.18 -3.88 -19.57
N ASP A 95 -3.51 -4.28 -18.35
CA ASP A 95 -2.77 -3.90 -17.15
C ASP A 95 -1.40 -4.57 -17.11
N VAL A 96 -1.34 -5.83 -17.54
CA VAL A 96 -0.06 -6.54 -17.71
C VAL A 96 0.79 -5.85 -18.76
N VAL A 97 0.21 -5.41 -19.87
CA VAL A 97 0.95 -4.65 -20.90
C VAL A 97 1.50 -3.35 -20.31
N GLU A 98 0.69 -2.60 -19.56
CA GLU A 98 1.13 -1.37 -18.89
C GLU A 98 2.29 -1.61 -17.92
N MET A 99 2.28 -2.73 -17.18
CA MET A 99 3.39 -3.13 -16.33
C MET A 99 4.65 -3.45 -17.13
N LEU A 100 4.51 -4.18 -18.24
CA LEU A 100 5.65 -4.52 -19.09
C LEU A 100 6.27 -3.27 -19.73
N GLU A 101 5.49 -2.27 -20.10
CA GLU A 101 5.97 -0.96 -20.55
C GLU A 101 6.77 -0.24 -19.44
N TYR A 102 6.35 -0.35 -18.18
CA TYR A 102 7.13 0.17 -17.06
C TYR A 102 8.43 -0.61 -16.84
N LEU A 103 8.37 -1.94 -16.87
CA LEU A 103 9.53 -2.80 -16.67
C LEU A 103 10.56 -2.69 -17.80
N SER A 104 10.11 -2.39 -19.02
CA SER A 104 10.98 -2.11 -20.18
C SER A 104 11.57 -0.69 -20.16
N GLY A 105 11.03 0.20 -19.32
CA GLY A 105 11.40 1.61 -19.24
C GLY A 105 10.73 2.50 -20.29
N GLU A 106 9.73 1.98 -21.02
CA GLU A 106 8.91 2.77 -21.95
C GLU A 106 7.95 3.71 -21.23
N LYS A 107 7.54 3.36 -19.99
CA LYS A 107 6.75 4.21 -19.09
C LYS A 107 7.48 4.54 -17.79
N GLY A 108 7.37 5.79 -17.36
CA GLY A 108 7.91 6.25 -16.08
C GLY A 108 6.97 5.99 -14.88
N TYR A 109 7.52 6.05 -13.66
CA TYR A 109 6.78 5.87 -12.40
C TYR A 109 5.63 6.87 -12.17
N GLY A 110 5.61 8.00 -12.89
CA GLY A 110 4.52 8.98 -12.86
C GLY A 110 3.46 8.78 -13.94
N GLU A 111 3.68 7.83 -14.84
CA GLU A 111 2.83 7.55 -16.01
C GLU A 111 2.12 6.20 -15.88
N ILE A 112 2.69 5.29 -15.10
CA ILE A 112 2.06 4.01 -14.79
C ILE A 112 0.88 4.19 -13.82
N GLY A 113 -0.29 3.74 -14.26
CA GLY A 113 -1.52 3.77 -13.47
C GLY A 113 -1.70 2.54 -12.58
N VAL A 114 -0.92 1.47 -12.78
CA VAL A 114 -1.10 0.17 -12.10
C VAL A 114 -0.08 -0.09 -11.00
N CYS A 115 -0.50 -0.81 -9.95
CA CYS A 115 0.38 -1.19 -8.85
C CYS A 115 1.29 -2.33 -9.31
N VAL A 116 2.61 -2.09 -9.38
CA VAL A 116 3.56 -3.00 -10.05
C VAL A 116 3.90 -4.26 -9.24
N ASP A 117 4.05 -4.14 -7.91
CA ASP A 117 4.34 -5.26 -6.99
C ASP A 117 3.08 -6.11 -6.76
N ALA A 118 2.71 -6.94 -7.74
CA ALA A 118 1.48 -7.72 -7.74
C ALA A 118 1.56 -9.01 -6.92
N ASN A 119 2.76 -9.56 -6.74
CA ASN A 119 3.01 -10.74 -5.93
C ASN A 119 3.37 -10.41 -4.46
N ASN A 120 3.48 -9.11 -4.13
CA ASN A 120 3.84 -8.59 -2.81
C ASN A 120 5.20 -9.07 -2.27
N ASP A 121 6.15 -9.40 -3.15
CA ASP A 121 7.52 -9.75 -2.76
C ASP A 121 8.39 -8.51 -2.48
N GLY A 122 7.91 -7.32 -2.88
CA GLY A 122 8.56 -6.03 -2.71
C GLY A 122 9.53 -5.67 -3.83
N PHE A 123 9.59 -6.46 -4.90
CA PHE A 123 10.41 -6.24 -6.08
C PHE A 123 9.53 -6.10 -7.32
N GLU A 124 9.55 -4.94 -7.96
CA GLU A 124 8.81 -4.69 -9.20
C GLU A 124 9.55 -5.35 -10.39
N ASN A 125 9.11 -6.52 -10.83
CA ASN A 125 9.79 -7.32 -11.86
C ASN A 125 8.85 -8.22 -12.67
N LEU A 126 9.40 -9.02 -13.60
CA LEU A 126 8.61 -9.87 -14.49
C LEU A 126 7.74 -10.90 -13.75
N SER A 127 8.14 -11.30 -12.54
CA SER A 127 7.36 -12.18 -11.67
C SER A 127 5.98 -11.61 -11.34
N ASP A 128 5.87 -10.28 -11.19
CA ASP A 128 4.58 -9.63 -10.93
C ASP A 128 3.62 -9.72 -12.11
N ALA A 129 4.14 -9.48 -13.32
CA ALA A 129 3.36 -9.62 -14.54
C ALA A 129 2.84 -11.06 -14.72
N LEU A 130 3.66 -12.07 -14.39
CA LEU A 130 3.28 -13.48 -14.44
C LEU A 130 2.22 -13.86 -13.39
N GLU A 131 2.27 -13.27 -12.19
CA GLU A 131 1.26 -13.46 -11.16
C GLU A 131 -0.12 -13.00 -11.64
N ILE A 132 -0.19 -11.88 -12.35
CA ILE A 132 -1.45 -11.34 -12.88
C ILE A 132 -1.97 -12.19 -14.03
N ILE A 133 -1.12 -12.59 -14.98
CA ILE A 133 -1.51 -13.52 -16.04
C ILE A 133 -2.12 -14.80 -15.43
N THR A 134 -1.50 -15.32 -14.36
CA THR A 134 -2.00 -16.49 -13.65
C THR A 134 -3.37 -16.24 -13.01
N LYS A 135 -3.61 -15.05 -12.44
CA LYS A 135 -4.93 -14.66 -11.90
C LYS A 135 -5.99 -14.58 -13.01
N ILE A 136 -5.69 -13.86 -14.10
CA ILE A 136 -6.61 -13.72 -15.26
C ILE A 136 -7.01 -15.10 -15.79
N MET A 137 -6.04 -16.01 -15.97
CA MET A 137 -6.31 -17.35 -16.49
C MET A 137 -7.14 -18.25 -15.57
N ARG A 138 -7.25 -17.94 -14.27
CA ARG A 138 -8.08 -18.70 -13.32
C ARG A 138 -9.55 -18.27 -13.33
N GLU A 139 -9.85 -17.10 -13.90
CA GLU A 139 -11.20 -16.55 -13.97
C GLU A 139 -11.94 -16.93 -15.27
N TYR A 140 -11.25 -17.62 -16.19
CA TYR A 140 -11.78 -18.24 -17.42
C TYR A 140 -11.84 -19.77 -17.29
#